data_AF-A0A7X5E4S1-F1
#
_entry.id   AF-A0A7X5E4S1-F1
#
_cell.length_a   1.000
_cell.length_b   1.000
_cell.length_c   1.000
_cell.angle_alpha   90.00
_cell.angle_beta   90.00
_cell.angle_gamma   90.00
#
_symmetry.space_group_name_H-M   'P 1'
#
loop_
_entity.id
_entity.type
_entity.pdbx_description
1 polymer ?
#
loop_
_entity_poly.entity_id
_entity_poly.type
_entity_poly.pdbx_seq_one_letter_code
_entity_poly.pdbx_strand_id
1 'polypeptide(L)' 'AYIKEHNAVVVIPPKSNTKEPWAVDNYLYKERHFVECFFQKIKWFRRVATRFDKLDKSFLAFVYMAAIMIWLL' A
#
# COMPACT_ATOMS: atom_id res chain seq x y z
N ALA A 1 20.18 -5.48 7.91
CA ALA A 1 18.93 -5.93 7.27
C ALA A 1 17.94 -4.79 7.36
N TYR A 2 17.41 -4.33 6.21
CA TYR A 2 16.60 -3.11 6.07
C TYR A 2 15.57 -2.90 7.20
N ILE A 3 14.84 -3.94 7.58
CA ILE A 3 13.81 -3.89 8.63
C ILE A 3 14.40 -3.53 10.02
N LYS A 4 15.53 -4.14 10.38
CA LYS A 4 16.22 -3.87 11.66
C LYS A 4 16.82 -2.46 11.70
N GLU A 5 17.28 -1.97 10.56
CA GLU A 5 17.86 -0.63 10.40
C GLU A 5 16.81 0.49 10.56
N HIS A 6 15.56 0.21 10.16
CA HIS A 6 14.45 1.16 10.22
C HIS A 6 13.57 1.00 11.47
N ASN A 7 13.99 0.19 12.46
CA ASN A 7 13.20 -0.13 13.66
C ASN A 7 11.76 -0.59 13.34
N ALA A 8 11.59 -1.30 12.23
CA ALA A 8 10.28 -1.77 11.78
C ALA A 8 9.96 -3.16 12.35
N VAL A 9 8.67 -3.41 12.62
CA VAL A 9 8.17 -4.71 13.08
C VAL A 9 7.79 -5.58 11.89
N VAL A 10 8.17 -6.86 11.92
CA VAL A 10 7.77 -7.83 10.88
C VAL A 10 6.35 -8.33 11.19
N VAL A 11 5.39 -7.86 10.40
CA VAL A 11 3.97 -8.23 10.54
C VAL A 11 3.48 -9.17 9.45
N ILE A 12 4.35 -9.55 8.51
CA ILE A 12 4.01 -10.48 7.43
C ILE A 12 4.12 -11.91 7.97
N PRO A 13 3.10 -12.77 7.80
CA PRO A 13 3.16 -14.18 8.19
C PRO A 13 4.32 -14.92 7.52
N PRO A 14 5.05 -15.77 8.27
CA PRO A 14 6.06 -16.64 7.67
C PRO A 14 5.41 -17.62 6.68
N LYS A 15 6.15 -18.02 5.65
CA LYS A 15 5.72 -19.11 4.76
C LYS A 15 5.67 -20.43 5.54
N SER A 16 4.84 -21.36 5.09
CA SER A 16 4.69 -22.69 5.71
C SER A 16 6.00 -23.49 5.82
N ASN A 17 6.98 -23.22 4.96
CA ASN A 17 8.29 -23.87 4.93
C ASN A 17 9.40 -23.10 5.69
N THR A 18 9.05 -22.07 6.47
CA THR A 18 10.02 -21.28 7.23
C THR A 18 10.56 -22.10 8.40
N LYS A 19 11.89 -22.24 8.49
CA LYS A 19 12.56 -23.04 9.56
C LYS A 19 12.32 -22.48 10.96
N GLU A 20 12.35 -21.16 11.10
CA GLU A 20 12.14 -20.44 12.36
C GLU A 20 11.03 -19.39 12.17
N PRO A 21 9.76 -19.78 12.34
CA PRO A 21 8.64 -18.86 12.19
C PRO A 21 8.60 -17.87 13.37
N TRP A 22 8.32 -16.59 13.08
CA TRP A 22 8.09 -15.57 14.10
C TRP A 22 6.60 -15.42 14.41
N ALA A 23 6.30 -14.92 15.62
CA ALA A 23 4.94 -14.57 16.01
C ALA A 23 4.46 -13.36 15.20
N VAL A 24 3.22 -13.43 14.71
CA VAL A 24 2.59 -12.36 13.94
C VAL A 24 1.25 -12.02 14.57
N ASP A 25 1.01 -10.72 14.75
CA ASP A 25 -0.30 -10.22 15.09
C ASP A 25 -1.20 -10.22 13.84
N ASN A 26 -2.18 -11.12 13.83
CA ASN A 26 -3.12 -11.26 12.74
C ASN A 26 -4.06 -10.05 12.61
N TYR A 27 -4.32 -9.30 13.68
CA TYR A 27 -5.15 -8.09 13.61
C TYR A 27 -4.38 -6.98 12.90
N LEU A 28 -3.12 -6.77 13.28
CA LEU A 28 -2.23 -5.81 12.62
C LEU A 28 -1.98 -6.20 11.14
N TYR A 29 -1.82 -7.49 10.84
CA TYR A 29 -1.67 -7.93 9.45
C TYR A 29 -2.92 -7.63 8.59
N LYS A 30 -4.13 -7.71 9.15
CA LYS A 30 -5.37 -7.40 8.44
C LYS A 30 -5.47 -5.94 8.01
N GLU A 31 -4.85 -5.01 8.73
CA GLU A 31 -4.90 -3.58 8.38
C GLU A 31 -4.29 -3.28 6.99
N ARG A 32 -3.40 -4.15 6.50
CA ARG A 32 -2.87 -4.09 5.13
C ARG A 32 -3.96 -4.10 4.07
N HIS A 33 -5.11 -4.72 4.35
CA HIS A 33 -6.26 -4.76 3.45
C HIS A 33 -6.77 -3.35 3.11
N PHE A 34 -6.77 -2.42 4.07
CA PHE A 34 -7.18 -1.04 3.81
C PHE A 34 -6.27 -0.35 2.79
N VAL A 35 -4.97 -0.60 2.89
CA VAL A 35 -3.98 -0.07 1.94
C VAL A 35 -4.20 -0.67 0.54
N GLU A 36 -4.46 -1.99 0.45
CA GLU A 36 -4.78 -2.64 -0.82
C GLU A 36 -6.06 -2.10 -1.46
N CYS A 37 -7.14 -1.96 -0.66
CA CYS A 37 -8.39 -1.38 -1.10
C CYS A 37 -8.22 0.06 -1.57
N PHE A 38 -7.39 0.85 -0.88
CA PHE A 38 -7.08 2.21 -1.30
C PHE A 38 -6.41 2.23 -2.69
N PHE A 39 -5.38 1.41 -2.92
CA PHE A 39 -4.74 1.33 -4.23
C PHE A 39 -5.66 0.77 -5.31
N GLN A 40 -6.57 -0.15 -4.96
CA GLN A 40 -7.61 -0.62 -5.88
C GLN A 40 -8.55 0.52 -6.28
N LYS A 41 -9.04 1.32 -5.33
CA LYS A 41 -9.90 2.49 -5.57
C LYS A 41 -9.17 3.57 -6.37
N ILE A 42 -7.90 3.86 -6.08
CA ILE A 42 -7.09 4.79 -6.87
C ILE A 42 -7.06 4.40 -8.35
N LYS A 43 -7.03 3.10 -8.66
CA LYS A 43 -7.02 2.61 -10.04
C LYS A 43 -8.37 2.72 -10.76
N TRP A 44 -9.46 3.07 -10.07
CA TRP A 44 -10.73 3.41 -10.75
C TRP A 44 -10.61 4.71 -11.54
N PHE A 45 -9.73 5.61 -11.10
CA PHE A 45 -9.41 6.83 -11.82
C PHE A 45 -8.52 6.48 -13.02
N ARG A 46 -9.14 6.30 -14.20
CA ARG A 46 -8.46 5.89 -15.44
C ARG A 46 -7.20 6.70 -15.72
N ARG A 47 -7.24 8.03 -15.46
CA ARG A 47 -6.10 8.95 -15.62
C ARG A 47 -4.86 8.51 -14.83
N VAL A 48 -5.08 8.08 -13.58
CA VAL A 48 -4.03 7.58 -12.70
C VAL A 48 -3.62 6.16 -13.10
N ALA A 49 -4.58 5.27 -13.35
CA ALA A 49 -4.32 3.86 -13.65
C ALA A 49 -3.43 3.64 -14.87
N THR A 50 -3.64 4.40 -15.95
CA THR A 50 -2.87 4.25 -17.19
C THR A 50 -1.70 5.22 -17.29
N ARG A 51 -1.45 6.04 -16.25
CA ARG A 51 -0.45 7.11 -16.26
C ARG A 51 -0.54 7.98 -17.53
N PHE A 52 -1.72 8.56 -17.78
CA PHE A 52 -1.97 9.37 -18.98
C PHE A 52 -1.08 10.63 -19.05
N ASP A 53 -0.74 11.21 -17.89
CA ASP A 53 0.07 12.42 -17.81
C ASP A 53 1.55 12.13 -18.10
N LYS A 54 2.10 12.82 -19.11
CA LYS A 54 3.53 12.72 -19.47
C LYS A 54 4.47 13.32 -18.43
N LEU A 55 4.03 14.36 -17.74
CA LEU A 55 4.84 15.08 -16.76
C LEU A 55 4.57 14.52 -15.36
N ASP A 56 5.63 14.15 -14.64
CA ASP A 56 5.52 13.54 -13.32
C ASP A 56 4.79 14.44 -12.31
N LYS A 57 4.99 15.76 -12.40
CA LYS A 57 4.29 16.74 -11.55
C LYS A 57 2.77 16.71 -11.77
N SER A 58 2.34 16.65 -13.03
CA SER A 58 0.91 16.57 -13.38
C SER A 58 0.32 15.25 -12.91
N PHE A 59 1.01 14.14 -13.18
CA PHE A 59 0.59 12.81 -12.71
C PHE A 59 0.40 12.80 -11.19
N LEU A 60 1.39 13.28 -10.44
CA LEU A 60 1.35 13.33 -8.97
C LEU A 60 0.19 14.20 -8.46
N ALA A 61 -0.11 15.33 -9.10
CA ALA A 61 -1.25 16.16 -8.75
C ALA A 61 -2.59 15.40 -8.90
N PHE A 62 -2.75 14.59 -9.96
CA PHE A 62 -3.94 13.74 -10.13
C PHE A 62 -4.00 12.59 -9.15
N VAL A 63 -2.85 12.03 -8.73
CA VAL A 63 -2.82 11.04 -7.63
C VAL A 63 -3.32 11.67 -6.33
N TYR A 64 -2.87 12.88 -5.99
CA TYR A 64 -3.35 13.58 -4.78
C TYR A 64 -4.83 13.91 -4.86
N MET A 65 -5.33 14.40 -6.00
CA MET A 65 -6.76 14.63 -6.17
C MET A 65 -7.58 13.34 -6.01
N ALA A 66 -7.16 12.23 -6.61
CA ALA A 66 -7.83 10.94 -6.44
C ALA A 66 -7.82 10.47 -4.97
N ALA A 67 -6.69 10.63 -4.27
CA ALA A 67 -6.57 10.28 -2.86
C ALA A 67 -7.52 11.11 -1.97
N ILE A 68 -7.59 12.42 -2.21
CA ILE A 68 -8.51 13.33 -1.50
C ILE A 68 -9.97 12.93 -1.76
N MET A 69 -10.33 12.62 -3.01
CA MET A 69 -11.67 12.17 -3.34
C MET A 69 -12.04 10.85 -2.65
N ILE A 70 -11.12 9.88 -2.60
CA ILE A 70 -11.34 8.61 -1.89
C ILE A 70 -11.48 8.81 -0.38
N TRP A 71 -10.83 9.82 0.18
CA TRP A 71 -10.94 10.11 1.62
C TRP A 71 -12.26 10.81 1.98
N LEU A 72 -12.74 11.72 1.13
CA LEU A 72 -13.95 12.50 1.40
C LEU A 72 -15.26 11.80 1.03
N LEU A 73 -15.21 10.75 0.21
CA LEU A 73 -16.37 9.96 -0.26
C LEU A 73 -16.47 8.62 0.48
#